data_AF-A0ABD7YNK9-F1
#
_entry.id   AF-A0ABD7YNK9-F1
#
_cell.length_a   1.000
_cell.length_b   1.000
_cell.length_c   1.000
_cell.angle_alpha   90.00
_cell.angle_beta   90.00
_cell.angle_gamma   90.00
#
_symmetry.space_group_name_H-M   'P 1'
#
loop_
_entity.id
_entity.type
_entity.pdbx_description
1 polymer ?
#
loop_
_entity_poly.entity_id
_entity_poly.type
_entity_poly.pdbx_seq_one_letter_code
_entity_poly.pdbx_strand_id
1 'polypeptide(L)'
;MLRTCLSGLRNCSWSCYLLSTLLIAPLTVTAKVISTPSNPLVVTGTGKSQQRVCYYNDKAYSIGAVLQVGEVYMLCKEANDFEKNGALRWVILEKTKQEE
;
A
#
# COMPACT_ATOMS: atom_id res chain seq x y z
N MET A 1 49.70 -4.82 -12.40
CA MET A 1 50.33 -4.66 -13.72
C MET A 1 49.92 -3.32 -14.30
N LEU A 2 50.88 -2.40 -14.34
CA LEU A 2 50.81 -1.05 -14.90
C LEU A 2 50.71 -1.16 -16.43
N ARG A 3 49.73 -0.50 -17.05
CA ARG A 3 49.72 -0.19 -18.49
C ARG A 3 49.54 1.32 -18.62
N THR A 4 50.63 2.08 -18.55
CA THR A 4 51.44 2.56 -19.70
C THR A 4 50.67 3.44 -20.67
N CYS A 5 50.87 4.76 -20.49
CA CYS A 5 51.16 5.78 -21.48
C CYS A 5 50.47 5.67 -22.85
N LEU A 6 49.52 6.58 -23.11
CA LEU A 6 49.42 7.21 -24.42
C LEU A 6 50.11 8.58 -24.36
N SER A 7 51.39 8.55 -24.68
CA SER A 7 52.16 9.69 -25.15
C SER A 7 51.59 10.17 -26.49
N GLY A 8 51.31 11.47 -26.60
CA GLY A 8 50.88 12.07 -27.86
C GLY A 8 50.69 13.58 -27.76
N LEU A 9 51.70 14.30 -27.27
CA LEU A 9 51.76 15.75 -27.41
C LEU A 9 51.69 16.13 -28.90
N ARG A 10 50.78 17.05 -29.25
CA ARG A 10 50.96 17.91 -30.41
C ARG A 10 50.53 19.34 -30.07
N ASN A 11 51.50 20.04 -29.49
CA ASN A 11 51.98 21.39 -29.81
C ASN A 11 51.02 22.57 -30.03
N CYS A 12 51.50 23.69 -29.46
CA CYS A 12 51.29 25.09 -29.84
C CYS A 12 49.92 25.66 -29.44
N SER A 13 49.80 26.85 -28.87
CA SER A 13 50.72 27.91 -28.52
C SER A 13 49.92 28.98 -27.77
N TRP A 14 50.61 29.85 -27.04
CA TRP A 14 50.18 31.20 -26.65
C TRP A 14 49.19 31.35 -25.48
N SER A 15 49.78 31.67 -24.33
CA SER A 15 49.52 32.92 -23.60
C SER A 15 48.13 33.53 -23.75
N CYS A 16 47.35 33.49 -22.68
CA CYS A 16 46.85 34.72 -22.04
C CYS A 16 46.20 34.35 -20.71
N TYR A 17 46.69 34.98 -19.64
CA TYR A 17 45.96 35.12 -18.39
C TYR A 17 44.54 35.61 -18.69
N LEU A 18 43.52 34.99 -18.10
CA LEU A 18 42.32 35.66 -17.59
C LEU A 18 41.54 34.70 -16.70
N LEU A 19 41.18 35.22 -15.52
CA LEU A 19 40.43 34.56 -14.45
C LEU A 19 39.20 33.80 -14.95
N SER A 20 39.03 32.56 -14.49
CA SER A 20 37.70 32.00 -14.30
C SER A 20 37.72 30.96 -13.19
N THR A 21 37.66 31.43 -11.95
CA THR A 21 37.25 30.59 -10.82
C THR A 21 35.76 30.32 -11.01
N LEU A 22 35.45 29.13 -11.50
CA LEU A 22 34.08 28.64 -11.66
C LEU A 22 33.46 28.47 -10.26
N LEU A 23 32.61 29.42 -9.84
CA LEU A 23 31.78 29.27 -8.64
C LEU A 23 30.75 28.16 -8.90
N ILE A 24 30.94 27.00 -8.28
CA ILE A 24 29.93 25.95 -8.23
C ILE A 24 28.97 26.30 -7.09
N ALA A 25 27.84 26.93 -7.42
CA ALA A 25 26.77 27.13 -6.45
C ALA A 25 26.04 25.80 -6.19
N PRO A 26 25.81 25.38 -4.94
CA PRO A 26 25.05 24.17 -4.66
C PRO A 26 23.57 24.41 -5.00
N LEU A 27 23.04 23.63 -5.95
CA LEU A 27 21.61 23.56 -6.21
C LEU A 27 20.95 22.82 -5.04
N THR A 28 20.25 23.54 -4.17
CA THR A 28 19.45 22.91 -3.11
C THR A 28 18.17 22.35 -3.73
N VAL A 29 18.14 21.04 -3.97
CA VAL A 29 16.94 20.33 -4.44
C VAL A 29 16.01 20.14 -3.24
N THR A 30 14.88 20.84 -3.22
CA THR A 30 13.84 20.64 -2.19
C THR A 30 12.91 19.52 -2.65
N ALA A 31 13.05 18.33 -2.07
CA ALA A 31 12.14 17.22 -2.34
C ALA A 31 10.80 17.43 -1.63
N LYS A 32 9.70 17.46 -2.39
CA LYS A 32 8.35 17.50 -1.83
C LYS A 32 8.00 16.11 -1.27
N VAL A 33 8.05 15.98 0.05
CA VAL A 33 7.60 14.76 0.73
C VAL A 33 6.07 14.78 0.78
N ILE A 34 5.42 13.96 -0.04
CA ILE A 34 3.98 13.69 0.06
C ILE A 34 3.82 12.52 1.03
N SER A 35 3.59 12.83 2.30
CA SER A 35 3.17 11.82 3.28
C SER A 35 1.75 11.39 2.94
N THR A 36 1.57 10.13 2.57
CA THR A 36 0.24 9.52 2.58
C THR A 36 -0.26 9.51 4.03
N PRO A 37 -1.47 10.01 4.32
CA PRO A 37 -2.02 9.96 5.66
C PRO A 37 -2.07 8.51 6.13
N SER A 38 -1.54 8.24 7.32
CA SER A 38 -1.52 6.91 7.96
C SER A 38 -2.91 6.40 8.35
N ASN A 39 -3.93 7.24 8.19
CA ASN A 39 -5.31 6.90 8.49
C ASN A 39 -5.94 6.36 7.21
N PRO A 40 -6.27 5.06 7.13
CA PRO A 40 -6.98 4.54 5.98
C PRO A 40 -8.29 5.32 5.85
N LEU A 41 -8.42 6.07 4.75
CA LEU A 41 -9.67 6.72 4.39
C LEU A 41 -10.69 5.59 4.10
N VAL A 42 -11.53 5.29 5.08
CA VAL A 42 -12.69 4.42 4.87
C VAL A 42 -13.67 5.20 4.00
N VAL A 43 -13.56 5.01 2.69
CA VAL A 43 -14.54 5.52 1.73
C VAL A 43 -15.86 4.83 2.02
N THR A 44 -16.69 5.46 2.86
CA THR A 44 -18.08 5.06 3.05
C THR A 44 -18.79 5.53 1.80
N GLY A 45 -18.88 4.67 0.78
CA GLY A 45 -19.45 5.02 -0.52
C GLY A 45 -20.80 5.70 -0.34
N THR A 46 -20.87 6.98 -0.69
CA THR A 46 -22.08 7.82 -0.66
C THR A 46 -22.99 7.52 -1.86
N GLY A 47 -23.22 6.24 -2.10
CA GLY A 47 -24.20 5.72 -3.03
C GLY A 47 -24.98 4.65 -2.30
N LYS A 48 -26.26 4.48 -2.63
CA LYS A 48 -27.12 3.39 -2.16
C LYS A 48 -26.65 2.02 -2.69
N SER A 49 -25.34 1.79 -2.72
CA SER A 49 -24.72 0.50 -2.96
C SER A 49 -25.06 -0.31 -1.72
N GLN A 50 -26.02 -1.21 -1.87
CA GLN A 50 -26.48 -2.12 -0.84
C GLN A 50 -25.25 -2.79 -0.20
N GLN A 51 -24.88 -2.33 0.99
CA GLN A 51 -23.70 -2.85 1.68
C GLN A 51 -23.92 -4.33 1.94
N ARG A 52 -22.94 -5.15 1.56
CA ARG A 52 -22.96 -6.59 1.80
C ARG A 52 -22.70 -6.82 3.28
N VAL A 53 -23.76 -7.07 4.04
CA VAL A 53 -23.71 -7.22 5.50
C VAL A 53 -24.64 -8.35 5.96
N CYS A 54 -24.31 -8.98 7.08
CA CYS A 54 -25.25 -9.81 7.83
C CYS A 54 -25.96 -8.95 8.89
N TYR A 55 -27.27 -9.08 9.02
CA TYR A 55 -28.04 -8.37 10.03
C TYR A 55 -28.29 -9.25 11.25
N TYR A 56 -28.15 -8.67 12.44
CA TYR A 56 -28.61 -9.25 13.70
C TYR A 56 -28.96 -8.12 14.68
N ASN A 57 -30.16 -8.18 15.26
CA ASN A 57 -30.66 -7.20 16.24
C ASN A 57 -30.48 -5.73 15.77
N ASP A 58 -30.96 -5.45 14.55
CA ASP A 58 -30.87 -4.14 13.87
C ASP A 58 -29.44 -3.60 13.66
N LYS A 59 -28.41 -4.45 13.81
CA LYS A 59 -27.02 -4.12 13.53
C LYS A 59 -26.53 -4.86 12.28
N ALA A 60 -25.76 -4.14 11.49
CA ALA A 60 -25.07 -4.65 10.31
C ALA A 60 -23.65 -5.09 10.67
N TYR A 61 -23.28 -6.30 10.22
CA TYR A 61 -21.96 -6.89 10.41
C TYR A 61 -21.32 -7.17 9.05
N SER A 62 -20.04 -6.80 8.88
CA SER A 62 -19.29 -7.07 7.66
C SER A 62 -18.89 -8.54 7.53
N ILE A 63 -18.47 -8.94 6.34
CA ILE A 63 -17.84 -10.25 6.12
C ILE A 63 -16.70 -10.50 7.12
N GLY A 64 -16.60 -11.73 7.62
CA GLY A 64 -15.60 -12.15 8.60
C GLY A 64 -15.99 -11.84 10.06
N ALA A 65 -17.07 -11.10 10.30
CA ALA A 65 -17.54 -10.86 11.66
C ALA A 65 -17.99 -12.14 12.36
N VAL A 66 -17.54 -12.34 13.60
CA VAL A 66 -17.98 -13.43 14.48
C VAL A 66 -18.90 -12.87 15.54
N LEU A 67 -20.07 -13.46 15.69
CA LEU A 67 -21.09 -13.07 16.66
C LEU A 67 -21.47 -14.27 17.53
N GLN A 68 -21.47 -14.08 18.84
CA GLN A 68 -21.97 -15.06 19.79
C GLN A 68 -23.41 -14.70 20.18
N VAL A 69 -24.33 -15.66 20.04
CA VAL A 69 -25.73 -15.55 20.45
C VAL A 69 -26.04 -16.70 21.40
N GLY A 70 -26.08 -16.41 22.70
CA GLY A 70 -26.13 -17.44 23.74
C GLY A 70 -24.88 -18.33 23.68
N GLU A 71 -25.08 -19.61 23.39
CA GLU A 71 -24.00 -20.61 23.27
C GLU A 71 -23.53 -20.85 21.83
N VAL A 72 -24.17 -20.22 20.84
CA VAL A 72 -23.89 -20.43 19.41
C VAL A 72 -22.98 -19.32 18.90
N TYR A 73 -21.90 -19.71 18.22
CA TYR A 73 -21.04 -18.78 17.47
C TYR A 73 -21.44 -18.80 16.01
N MET A 74 -21.55 -17.62 15.40
CA MET A 74 -21.91 -17.44 14.00
C MET A 74 -20.87 -16.58 13.30
N LEU A 75 -20.49 -16.97 12.09
CA LEU A 75 -19.61 -16.23 11.19
C LEU A 75 -20.42 -15.64 10.04
N CYS A 76 -20.25 -14.35 9.77
CA CYS A 76 -20.78 -13.72 8.57
C CYS A 76 -19.88 -14.06 7.36
N LYS A 77 -20.36 -14.93 6.46
CA LYS A 77 -19.61 -15.44 5.29
C LYS A 77 -20.43 -15.26 4.01
N GLU A 78 -19.82 -15.38 2.84
CA GLU A 78 -20.54 -15.45 1.57
C GLU A 78 -21.62 -16.54 1.59
N ALA A 79 -22.77 -16.25 0.97
CA ALA A 79 -23.89 -17.19 0.89
C ALA A 79 -23.59 -18.39 -0.01
N ASN A 80 -22.65 -18.24 -0.94
CA ASN A 80 -22.26 -19.24 -1.91
C ASN A 80 -20.73 -19.39 -1.88
N ASP A 81 -20.25 -20.62 -2.03
CA ASP A 81 -18.81 -20.88 -2.07
C ASP A 81 -18.18 -20.51 -3.42
N PHE A 82 -18.96 -20.55 -4.51
CA PHE A 82 -18.50 -20.19 -5.86
C PHE A 82 -18.65 -18.70 -6.16
N GLU A 83 -19.77 -18.09 -5.75
CA GLU A 83 -20.06 -16.67 -6.02
C GLU A 83 -19.68 -15.77 -4.84
N LYS A 84 -18.44 -15.27 -4.86
CA LYS A 84 -17.89 -14.45 -3.77
C LYS A 84 -18.43 -13.02 -3.69
N ASN A 85 -19.12 -12.55 -4.72
CA ASN A 85 -19.68 -11.19 -4.79
C ASN A 85 -21.16 -11.13 -4.39
N GLY A 86 -21.79 -12.27 -4.08
CA GLY A 86 -23.20 -12.38 -3.74
C GLY A 86 -23.56 -11.94 -2.31
N ALA A 87 -24.76 -12.29 -1.83
CA ALA A 87 -25.18 -11.97 -0.47
C ALA A 87 -24.27 -12.61 0.61
N LEU A 88 -24.30 -12.06 1.83
CA LEU A 88 -23.69 -12.68 3.00
C LEU A 88 -24.75 -13.40 3.84
N ARG A 89 -24.33 -14.41 4.61
CA ARG A 89 -25.19 -15.17 5.54
C ARG A 89 -24.45 -15.49 6.83
N TRP A 90 -25.23 -15.75 7.88
CA TRP A 90 -24.71 -16.35 9.10
C TRP A 90 -24.45 -17.85 8.90
N VAL A 91 -23.25 -18.29 9.29
CA VAL A 91 -22.84 -19.69 9.31
C VAL A 91 -22.50 -20.04 10.75
N ILE A 92 -23.11 -21.09 11.31
CA ILE A 92 -22.81 -21.55 12.66
C ILE A 92 -21.41 -22.18 12.66
N LEU A 93 -20.58 -21.77 13.60
CA LEU A 93 -19.28 -22.37 13.85
C LEU A 93 -19.48 -23.57 14.77
N GLU A 94 -19.30 -24.77 14.23
CA GLU A 94 -19.19 -25.97 15.05
C GLU A 94 -17.85 -25.94 15.80
N LYS A 95 -17.86 -26.34 17.08
CA LYS A 95 -16.63 -26.56 17.82
C LYS A 95 -15.99 -27.84 17.29
N THR A 96 -15.22 -27.74 16.21
CA THR A 96 -14.33 -28.83 15.84
C THR A 96 -13.33 -28.97 16.97
N LYS A 97 -13.39 -30.08 17.73
CA LYS A 97 -12.26 -30.48 18.56
C LYS A 97 -11.10 -30.64 17.59
N GLN A 98 -10.16 -29.70 17.62
CA GLN A 98 -8.87 -29.91 16.96
C GLN A 98 -8.22 -31.05 17.73
N GLU A 99 -8.32 -32.26 17.19
CA GLU A 99 -7.46 -33.36 17.62
C GLU A 99 -6.03 -32.97 17.24
N GLU A 100 -5.22 -32.85 18.28
CA GLU A 100 -3.79 -32.55 18.30
C GLU A 100 -2.95 -33.62 17.59
#